data_AF-A0A2D0IMG7-F1
#
_entry.id   AF-A0A2D0IMG7-F1
#
_cell.length_a   1.000
_cell.length_b   1.000
_cell.length_c   1.000
_cell.angle_alpha   90.00
_cell.angle_beta   90.00
_cell.angle_gamma   90.00
#
_symmetry.space_group_name_H-M   'P 1'
#
loop_
_entity.id
_entity.type
_entity.pdbx_description
1 polymer ?
#
loop_
_entity_poly.entity_id
_entity_poly.type
_entity_poly.pdbx_seq_one_letter_code
_entity_poly.pdbx_strand_id
1 'polypeptide(L)'
;MSIRNNKNFKRIRLALELTKHDIFDILGEKYSKSQIDGWSRGANARKLASGNSPAETVSRFRAMTDQQFDDFCEGLVDWMKSTDEDS
;
A
#
# COMPACT_ATOMS: atom_id res chain seq x y z
N MET A 1 12.95 -11.30 -0.23
CA MET A 1 11.72 -10.53 -0.52
C MET A 1 12.12 -9.13 -0.96
N SER A 2 11.74 -8.71 -2.17
CA SER A 2 12.19 -7.43 -2.75
C SER A 2 11.38 -6.26 -2.20
N ILE A 3 12.05 -5.24 -1.66
CA ILE A 3 11.43 -3.98 -1.18
C ILE A 3 11.14 -3.03 -2.36
N ARG A 4 11.48 -3.43 -3.60
CA ARG A 4 11.34 -2.60 -4.80
C ARG A 4 9.89 -2.12 -5.00
N ASN A 5 8.91 -3.02 -4.90
CA ASN A 5 7.52 -2.67 -5.18
C ASN A 5 6.99 -1.67 -4.15
N ASN A 6 7.30 -1.84 -2.87
CA ASN A 6 7.00 -0.83 -1.85
C ASN A 6 7.66 0.52 -2.14
N LYS A 7 8.90 0.55 -2.65
CA LYS A 7 9.58 1.81 -3.02
C LYS A 7 8.90 2.47 -4.21
N ASN A 8 8.57 1.71 -5.25
CA ASN A 8 7.90 2.21 -6.45
C ASN A 8 6.49 2.71 -6.12
N PHE A 9 5.71 1.93 -5.37
CA PHE A 9 4.41 2.33 -4.83
C PHE A 9 4.50 3.68 -4.09
N LYS A 10 5.47 3.85 -3.18
CA LYS A 10 5.65 5.14 -2.48
C LYS A 10 6.01 6.28 -3.40
N ARG A 11 6.86 6.05 -4.40
CA ARG A 11 7.26 7.07 -5.37
C ARG A 11 6.05 7.54 -6.19
N ILE A 12 5.25 6.61 -6.70
CA ILE A 12 4.03 6.92 -7.46
C ILE A 12 3.03 7.66 -6.58
N ARG A 13 2.75 7.13 -5.38
CA ARG A 13 1.87 7.77 -4.40
C ARG A 13 2.29 9.21 -4.11
N LEU A 14 3.58 9.47 -3.90
CA LEU A 14 4.08 10.82 -3.62
C LEU A 14 4.04 11.71 -4.86
N ALA A 15 4.37 11.18 -6.04
CA ALA A 15 4.39 11.95 -7.29
C ALA A 15 2.99 12.40 -7.73
N LEU A 16 1.98 11.59 -7.46
CA LEU A 16 0.58 11.85 -7.78
C LEU A 16 -0.21 12.41 -6.57
N GLU A 17 0.48 12.71 -5.47
CA GLU A 17 -0.11 13.23 -4.22
C GLU A 17 -1.28 12.38 -3.66
N LEU A 18 -1.30 11.08 -3.96
CA LEU A 18 -2.41 10.18 -3.60
C LEU A 18 -2.58 10.09 -2.07
N THR A 19 -3.79 10.41 -1.64
CA THR A 19 -4.26 10.24 -0.27
C THR A 19 -4.46 8.77 0.05
N LYS A 20 -4.62 8.46 1.33
CA LYS A 20 -4.94 7.08 1.74
C LYS A 20 -6.30 6.64 1.20
N HIS A 21 -7.25 7.56 1.01
CA HIS A 21 -8.57 7.27 0.47
C HIS A 21 -8.48 6.90 -1.01
N ASP A 22 -7.76 7.68 -1.81
CA ASP A 22 -7.56 7.38 -3.24
C ASP A 22 -6.93 6.00 -3.44
N ILE A 23 -5.96 5.62 -2.60
CA ILE A 23 -5.36 4.28 -2.64
C ILE A 23 -6.37 3.17 -2.34
N PHE A 24 -7.35 3.39 -1.46
CA PHE A 24 -8.43 2.40 -1.25
C PHE A 24 -9.31 2.26 -2.48
N ASP A 25 -9.68 3.39 -3.07
CA ASP A 25 -10.58 3.45 -4.21
C ASP A 25 -9.92 2.79 -5.42
N ILE A 26 -8.64 3.13 -5.69
CA ILE A 26 -7.79 2.49 -6.70
C ILE A 26 -7.74 0.97 -6.53
N LEU A 27 -7.69 0.46 -5.29
CA LEU A 27 -7.58 -0.97 -5.02
C LEU A 27 -8.93 -1.68 -4.87
N GLY A 28 -10.06 -0.99 -5.03
CA GLY A 28 -11.40 -1.56 -5.02
C GLY A 28 -11.71 -2.42 -3.79
N GLU A 29 -11.23 -2.00 -2.60
CA GLU A 29 -11.35 -2.73 -1.33
C GLU A 29 -10.75 -4.16 -1.31
N LYS A 30 -10.01 -4.57 -2.34
CA LYS A 30 -9.36 -5.90 -2.45
C LYS A 30 -8.41 -6.18 -1.29
N TYR A 31 -7.90 -5.13 -0.65
CA TYR A 31 -6.92 -5.20 0.42
C TYR A 31 -7.35 -4.43 1.67
N SER A 32 -7.08 -5.03 2.83
CA SER A 32 -7.42 -4.40 4.12
C SER A 32 -6.63 -3.11 4.39
N LYS A 33 -7.21 -2.22 5.20
CA LYS A 33 -6.56 -0.94 5.54
C LYS A 33 -5.19 -1.09 6.19
N SER A 34 -5.07 -2.12 7.03
CA SER A 34 -3.82 -2.45 7.72
C SER A 34 -2.74 -2.93 6.75
N GLN A 35 -3.13 -3.64 5.68
CA GLN A 35 -2.20 -4.12 4.68
C GLN A 35 -1.64 -2.98 3.83
N ILE A 36 -2.49 -2.09 3.34
CA ILE A 36 -2.11 -0.89 2.59
C ILE A 36 -1.19 0.02 3.43
N ASP A 37 -1.55 0.24 4.70
CA ASP A 37 -0.69 0.97 5.63
C ASP A 37 0.68 0.30 5.80
N GLY A 38 0.70 -1.04 5.81
CA GLY A 38 1.93 -1.82 5.91
C GLY A 38 2.87 -1.61 4.73
N TRP A 39 2.34 -1.38 3.53
CA TRP A 39 3.15 -1.13 2.34
C TRP A 39 3.86 0.21 2.34
N SER A 40 3.22 1.22 2.95
CA SER A 40 3.74 2.58 3.06
C SER A 40 4.83 2.74 4.14
N ARG A 41 4.97 1.77 5.05
CA ARG A 41 5.93 1.87 6.16
C ARG A 41 7.36 1.55 5.76
N GLY A 42 8.32 2.06 6.52
CA GLY A 42 9.72 1.66 6.38
C GLY A 42 9.92 0.22 6.84
N ALA A 43 10.88 -0.51 6.25
CA ALA A 43 11.14 -1.92 6.58
C ALA A 43 11.44 -2.17 8.06
N ASN A 44 11.99 -1.16 8.75
CA ASN A 44 12.31 -1.22 10.17
C ASN A 44 11.17 -0.77 11.08
N ALA A 45 9.98 -0.46 10.55
CA ALA A 45 8.85 -0.02 11.37
C ALA A 45 8.31 -1.19 12.21
N ARG A 46 8.43 -1.07 13.53
CA ARG A 46 7.96 -2.05 14.52
C ARG A 46 6.85 -1.45 15.38
N LYS A 47 6.04 -2.29 16.03
CA LYS A 47 5.16 -1.94 17.15
C LYS A 47 5.37 -2.95 18.28
N LEU A 48 5.07 -2.55 19.51
CA LEU A 48 4.94 -3.50 20.61
C LEU A 48 3.98 -4.60 20.21
N ALA A 49 4.37 -5.83 20.51
CA ALA A 49 3.47 -6.95 20.32
C ALA A 49 2.30 -6.81 21.30
N SER A 50 1.11 -7.16 20.84
CA SER A 50 -0.12 -7.13 21.62
C SER A 50 -0.88 -8.43 21.39
N GLY A 51 -1.44 -9.01 22.44
CA GLY A 51 -2.15 -10.30 22.38
C GLY A 51 -1.23 -11.51 22.61
N ASN A 52 -1.53 -12.65 21.98
CA ASN A 52 -0.86 -13.96 22.19
C ASN A 52 0.52 -14.09 21.53
N SER A 53 1.20 -13.00 21.19
CA SER A 53 2.51 -13.09 20.53
C SER A 53 3.61 -13.20 21.60
N PRO A 54 4.51 -14.19 21.51
CA PRO A 54 5.63 -14.32 22.45
C PRO A 54 6.76 -13.32 22.16
N ALA A 55 6.67 -12.57 21.05
CA ALA A 55 7.67 -11.57 20.67
C ALA A 55 7.45 -10.24 21.41
N GLU A 56 8.52 -9.49 21.67
CA GLU A 56 8.41 -8.14 22.27
C GLU A 56 7.87 -7.11 21.25
N THR A 57 8.25 -7.25 19.98
CA THR A 57 7.79 -6.38 18.90
C THR A 57 7.40 -7.15 17.65
N VAL A 58 6.44 -6.62 16.90
CA VAL A 58 6.01 -7.14 15.59
C VAL A 58 6.24 -6.11 14.49
N SER A 59 6.57 -6.60 13.28
CA SER A 59 6.73 -5.75 12.10
C SER A 59 5.42 -5.08 11.71
N ARG A 60 5.47 -3.77 11.47
CA ARG A 60 4.39 -3.02 10.81
C ARG A 60 4.60 -2.96 9.30
N PHE A 61 5.81 -3.25 8.82
CA PHE A 61 6.10 -3.32 7.40
C PHE A 61 5.51 -4.60 6.81
N ARG A 62 4.87 -4.45 5.64
CA ARG A 62 4.44 -5.55 4.80
C ARG A 62 5.12 -5.40 3.44
N ALA A 63 5.85 -6.43 3.02
CA ALA A 63 6.38 -6.48 1.66
C ALA A 63 5.20 -6.63 0.68
N MET A 64 5.22 -5.82 -0.36
CA MET A 64 4.25 -5.90 -1.45
C MET A 64 4.73 -6.98 -2.43
N THR A 65 3.84 -7.90 -2.81
CA THR A 65 4.13 -8.90 -3.85
C THR A 65 4.11 -8.24 -5.24
N ASP A 66 4.50 -8.98 -6.28
CA ASP A 66 4.38 -8.49 -7.66
C ASP A 66 2.90 -8.33 -8.03
N GLN A 67 2.06 -9.35 -7.80
CA GLN A 67 0.61 -9.26 -8.04
C GLN A 67 -0.06 -8.06 -7.33
N GLN A 68 0.31 -7.77 -6.09
CA GLN A 68 -0.24 -6.62 -5.36
C GLN A 68 0.16 -5.28 -5.98
N PHE A 69 1.34 -5.22 -6.59
CA PHE A 69 1.81 -4.04 -7.29
C PHE A 69 1.16 -3.90 -8.66
N ASP A 70 0.94 -5.02 -9.37
CA ASP A 70 0.23 -5.04 -10.64
C ASP A 70 -1.22 -4.61 -10.45
N ASP A 71 -1.92 -5.14 -9.43
CA ASP A 71 -3.27 -4.73 -9.07
C ASP A 71 -3.36 -3.21 -8.78
N PHE A 72 -2.35 -2.65 -8.11
CA PHE A 72 -2.28 -1.20 -7.88
C PHE A 72 -2.11 -0.42 -9.17
N CYS A 73 -1.23 -0.87 -10.07
CA CYS A 73 -0.99 -0.20 -11.34
C CYS A 73 -2.23 -0.24 -12.25
N GLU A 74 -2.90 -1.39 -12.34
CA GLU A 74 -4.15 -1.55 -13.09
C GLU A 74 -5.24 -0.63 -12.55
N GLY A 75 -5.50 -0.68 -11.25
CA GLY A 75 -6.50 0.18 -10.62
C GLY A 75 -6.19 1.68 -10.74
N LEU A 76 -4.90 2.05 -10.73
CA LEU A 76 -4.50 3.45 -10.91
C LEU A 76 -4.83 3.96 -12.31
N VAL A 77 -4.61 3.13 -13.35
CA VAL A 77 -4.96 3.49 -14.73
C VAL A 77 -6.46 3.72 -14.87
N ASP A 78 -7.28 2.84 -14.29
CA ASP A 78 -8.73 2.96 -14.37
C ASP A 78 -9.24 4.18 -13.59
N TRP A 79 -8.70 4.42 -12.39
CA TRP A 79 -9.04 5.58 -11.56
C TRP A 79 -8.68 6.92 -12.23
N MET A 80 -7.52 7.00 -12.88
CA MET A 80 -7.14 8.20 -13.63
C MET A 80 -8.08 8.47 -14.81
N LYS A 81 -8.44 7.43 -15.58
CA LYS A 81 -9.39 7.58 -16.69
C LYS A 81 -10.75 8.07 -16.23
N SER A 82 -11.28 7.55 -15.11
CA SER A 82 -12.56 8.04 -14.58
C SER A 82 -12.49 9.50 -14.15
N THR A 83 -11.34 9.97 -13.67
CA THR A 83 -11.17 11.37 -13.24
C THR A 83 -11.09 12.32 -14.44
N ASP A 84 -10.52 11.88 -15.55
CA ASP A 84 -10.42 12.67 -16.78
C ASP A 84 -11.78 12.82 -17.51
N GLU A 85 -12.71 11.88 -17.35
CA GLU A 85 -14.05 11.95 -17.96
C GLU A 85 -15.01 12.93 -17.24
N ASP A 86 -14.72 13.25 -15.97
CA ASP A 86 -15.51 14.17 -15.14
C ASP A 86 -14.99 15.63 -15.17
N SER A 87 -13.94 15.91 -15.96
CA SER A 87 -13.27 17.23 -16.06
C SER A 87 -13.58 17.96 -17.37
#